data_AF-A0A7H4MYD7-F1
#
_entry.id   AF-A0A7H4MYD7-F1
#
_cell.length_a   1.000
_cell.length_b   1.000
_cell.length_c   1.000
_cell.angle_alpha   90.00
_cell.angle_beta   90.00
_cell.angle_gamma   90.00
#
_symmetry.space_group_name_H-M   'P 1'
#
loop_
_entity.id
_entity.type
_entity.pdbx_description
1 polymer ?
#
loop_
_entity_poly.entity_id
_entity_poly.type
_entity_poly.pdbx_seq_one_letter_code
_entity_poly.pdbx_strand_id
1 'polypeptide(L)'
;METLRVSDTYSSSKGTFVNINTGLIAVGTQCEISDIHLIVGSGVKYAGPILFFKGDGSNVARITQTAGNKIFRLAGGSSFNNHIGIFGSQFQNSGNEIIYTYGKRIVFITSPTMVSQLFGMVGDLVTIISKVEGSFLAYSSDKIITTNGSTLAMIKGVPYTFIMIANGTAAQK
;
A
#
# COMPACT_ATOMS: atom_id res chain seq x y z
N MET A 1 3.13 -28.78 6.78
CA MET A 1 3.64 -27.40 6.71
C MET A 1 4.19 -27.24 5.29
N GLU A 2 3.44 -26.60 4.39
CA GLU A 2 3.81 -26.51 2.97
C GLU A 2 4.46 -25.17 2.66
N THR A 3 5.57 -25.21 1.93
CA THR A 3 6.30 -24.03 1.44
C THR A 3 6.02 -23.87 -0.05
N LEU A 4 5.31 -22.80 -0.44
CA LEU A 4 5.07 -22.45 -1.83
C LEU A 4 6.32 -21.80 -2.45
N ARG A 5 6.80 -22.32 -3.59
CA ARG A 5 7.90 -21.72 -4.38
C ARG A 5 7.37 -21.18 -5.70
N VAL A 6 7.70 -19.93 -6.02
CA VAL A 6 7.36 -19.25 -7.28
C VAL A 6 8.66 -19.02 -8.06
N SER A 7 8.70 -19.33 -9.36
CA SER A 7 9.89 -19.25 -10.23
C SER A 7 9.87 -17.99 -11.12
N ASP A 8 11.05 -17.40 -11.34
CA ASP A 8 11.25 -16.05 -11.89
C ASP A 8 11.35 -15.95 -13.44
N THR A 9 11.48 -17.09 -14.15
CA THR A 9 11.67 -17.08 -15.62
C THR A 9 10.96 -18.25 -16.30
N TYR A 10 10.32 -17.98 -17.46
CA TYR A 10 9.74 -18.99 -18.34
C TYR A 10 10.14 -18.72 -19.80
N SER A 11 10.77 -19.72 -20.45
CA SER A 11 11.23 -19.62 -21.83
C SER A 11 10.37 -20.46 -22.78
N SER A 12 10.05 -19.92 -23.95
CA SER A 12 9.32 -20.60 -25.02
C SER A 12 9.98 -20.37 -26.39
N SER A 13 9.54 -21.10 -27.42
CA SER A 13 10.03 -20.92 -28.81
C SER A 13 9.69 -19.55 -29.43
N LYS A 14 8.84 -18.76 -28.79
CA LYS A 14 8.47 -17.39 -29.22
C LYS A 14 9.21 -16.29 -28.45
N GLY A 15 10.08 -16.66 -27.51
CA GLY A 15 10.85 -15.73 -26.68
C GLY A 15 10.81 -16.09 -25.20
N THR A 16 11.54 -15.28 -24.42
CA THR A 16 11.68 -15.42 -22.97
C THR A 16 10.78 -14.44 -22.25
N PHE A 17 9.93 -14.95 -21.36
CA PHE A 17 9.15 -14.14 -20.43
C PHE A 17 9.95 -14.02 -19.13
N VAL A 18 10.34 -12.80 -18.79
CA VAL A 18 11.01 -12.48 -17.53
C VAL A 18 9.96 -11.92 -16.58
N ASN A 19 9.74 -12.58 -15.45
CA ASN A 19 8.90 -12.05 -14.40
C ASN A 19 9.68 -10.97 -13.63
N ILE A 20 9.59 -9.72 -14.10
CA ILE A 20 10.18 -8.57 -13.40
C ILE A 20 9.14 -8.06 -12.40
N ASN A 21 9.42 -8.20 -11.11
CA ASN A 21 8.65 -7.62 -9.99
C ASN A 21 7.33 -8.30 -9.56
N THR A 22 7.05 -9.58 -9.80
CA THR A 22 5.76 -10.15 -9.34
C THR A 22 5.90 -11.27 -8.31
N GLY A 23 5.38 -11.00 -7.11
CA GLY A 23 4.90 -12.01 -6.18
C GLY A 23 3.40 -11.81 -6.03
N LEU A 24 2.61 -12.35 -6.97
CA LEU A 24 1.17 -12.44 -6.79
C LEU A 24 0.88 -13.54 -5.77
N ILE A 25 0.45 -13.16 -4.57
CA ILE A 25 -0.03 -14.10 -3.57
C ILE A 25 -1.55 -14.12 -3.64
N ALA A 26 -2.10 -15.16 -4.26
CA ALA A 26 -3.54 -15.37 -4.25
C ALA A 26 -3.96 -15.94 -2.90
N VAL A 27 -4.73 -15.17 -2.14
CA VAL A 27 -5.29 -15.58 -0.85
C VAL A 27 -6.68 -16.15 -1.12
N GLY A 28 -6.96 -17.35 -0.60
CA GLY A 28 -8.27 -18.00 -0.71
C GLY A 28 -9.36 -17.29 0.10
N THR A 29 -10.47 -17.99 0.31
CA THR A 29 -11.57 -17.57 1.19
C THR A 29 -11.27 -18.00 2.63
N GLN A 30 -11.62 -17.18 3.62
CA GLN A 30 -11.45 -17.47 5.06
C GLN A 30 -10.04 -17.96 5.45
N CYS A 31 -9.00 -17.41 4.82
CA CYS A 31 -7.63 -17.78 5.10
C CYS A 31 -7.09 -16.96 6.29
N GLU A 32 -6.65 -17.65 7.34
CA GLU A 32 -5.94 -17.06 8.48
C GLU A 32 -4.42 -17.22 8.28
N ILE A 33 -3.73 -16.10 8.03
CA ILE A 33 -2.27 -16.08 7.81
C ILE A 33 -1.64 -15.21 8.90
N SER A 34 -0.81 -15.81 9.76
CA SER A 34 -0.17 -15.11 10.88
C SER A 34 0.96 -14.17 10.44
N ASP A 35 1.79 -14.59 9.49
CA ASP A 35 2.92 -13.80 8.99
C ASP A 35 3.25 -14.13 7.53
N ILE A 36 3.56 -13.09 6.75
CA ILE A 36 4.18 -13.23 5.43
C ILE A 36 5.50 -12.46 5.45
N HIS A 37 6.63 -13.17 5.29
CA HIS A 37 7.94 -12.55 5.12
C HIS A 37 8.35 -12.51 3.65
N LEU A 38 8.53 -11.31 3.12
CA LEU A 38 8.88 -11.07 1.72
C LEU A 38 10.40 -10.88 1.59
N ILE A 39 11.07 -11.86 0.98
CA ILE A 39 12.49 -11.75 0.65
C ILE A 39 12.62 -10.98 -0.67
N VAL A 40 12.91 -9.70 -0.56
CA VAL A 40 13.03 -8.79 -1.69
C VAL A 40 14.51 -8.58 -1.97
N GLY A 41 15.03 -9.18 -3.04
CA GLY A 41 16.44 -9.04 -3.44
C GLY A 41 16.85 -7.58 -3.71
N SER A 42 18.15 -7.32 -3.76
CA SER A 42 18.77 -5.97 -3.79
C SER A 42 18.56 -5.14 -5.07
N GLY A 43 17.93 -5.69 -6.10
CA GLY A 43 17.66 -4.96 -7.35
C GLY A 43 16.61 -3.85 -7.17
N VAL A 44 16.77 -2.76 -7.92
CA VAL A 44 15.76 -1.69 -8.00
C VAL A 44 14.42 -2.29 -8.43
N LYS A 45 13.38 -2.12 -7.60
CA LYS A 45 12.05 -2.64 -7.87
C LYS A 45 11.14 -1.55 -8.41
N TYR A 46 10.46 -1.84 -9.52
CA TYR A 46 9.41 -0.99 -10.07
C TYR A 46 8.02 -1.34 -9.52
N ALA A 47 7.83 -2.57 -9.04
CA ALA A 47 6.64 -3.03 -8.34
C ALA A 47 7.00 -3.93 -7.13
N GLY A 48 6.10 -4.07 -6.16
CA GLY A 48 6.27 -5.01 -5.04
C GLY A 48 5.16 -6.07 -5.02
N PRO A 49 5.14 -6.99 -4.04
CA PRO A 49 4.23 -8.12 -4.04
C PRO A 49 2.77 -7.69 -3.94
N ILE A 50 1.95 -8.33 -4.77
CA ILE A 50 0.51 -8.09 -4.88
C ILE A 50 -0.15 -9.24 -4.13
N LEU A 51 -0.98 -9.00 -3.10
CA LEU A 51 -1.91 -10.04 -2.67
C LEU A 51 -3.31 -9.82 -3.23
N PHE A 52 -3.89 -10.89 -3.77
CA PHE A 52 -5.20 -10.89 -4.39
C PHE A 52 -6.12 -11.79 -3.58
N PHE A 53 -7.13 -11.21 -2.93
CA PHE A 53 -8.13 -11.99 -2.20
C PHE A 53 -9.14 -12.54 -3.21
N LYS A 54 -9.19 -13.87 -3.33
CA LYS A 54 -10.13 -14.57 -4.22
C LYS A 54 -11.54 -14.69 -3.64
N GLY A 55 -11.71 -14.44 -2.35
CA GLY A 55 -12.97 -14.54 -1.60
C GLY A 55 -13.05 -13.54 -0.45
N ASP A 56 -13.90 -13.81 0.54
CA ASP A 56 -14.12 -12.98 1.74
C ASP A 56 -13.56 -13.63 3.01
N GLY A 57 -13.52 -12.84 4.09
CA GLY A 57 -13.20 -13.32 5.44
C GLY A 57 -11.74 -13.70 5.67
N SER A 58 -10.82 -13.35 4.77
CA SER A 58 -9.41 -13.66 4.95
C SER A 58 -8.69 -12.61 5.80
N ASN A 59 -7.82 -13.07 6.69
CA ASN A 59 -7.07 -12.24 7.63
C ASN A 59 -5.58 -12.54 7.51
N VAL A 60 -4.82 -11.54 7.08
CA VAL A 60 -3.35 -11.57 7.07
C VAL A 60 -2.86 -10.69 8.22
N ALA A 61 -2.47 -11.29 9.34
CA ALA A 61 -2.17 -10.53 10.55
C ALA A 61 -0.94 -9.61 10.39
N ARG A 62 0.13 -10.11 9.73
CA ARG A 62 1.37 -9.35 9.58
C ARG A 62 2.05 -9.63 8.25
N ILE A 63 2.64 -8.59 7.65
CA ILE A 63 3.54 -8.72 6.51
C ILE A 63 4.84 -7.97 6.82
N THR A 64 5.97 -8.62 6.59
CA THR A 64 7.32 -8.08 6.77
C THR A 64 8.14 -8.24 5.49
N GLN A 65 9.26 -7.52 5.35
CA GLN A 65 10.11 -7.61 4.16
C GLN A 65 11.59 -7.32 4.48
N THR A 66 12.51 -7.91 3.72
CA THR A 66 13.96 -7.75 3.94
C THR A 66 14.51 -6.40 3.46
N ALA A 67 14.01 -5.83 2.35
CA ALA A 67 14.41 -4.52 1.81
C ALA A 67 13.41 -3.99 0.75
N GLY A 68 13.45 -2.68 0.43
CA GLY A 68 12.67 -2.06 -0.66
C GLY A 68 11.39 -1.34 -0.22
N ASN A 69 11.06 -0.19 -0.82
CA ASN A 69 9.98 0.68 -0.34
C ASN A 69 8.71 0.68 -1.21
N LYS A 70 8.75 0.03 -2.37
CA LYS A 70 7.68 0.07 -3.38
C LYS A 70 6.89 -1.22 -3.38
N ILE A 71 5.66 -1.13 -2.89
CA ILE A 71 4.72 -2.25 -2.83
C ILE A 71 3.48 -1.79 -3.55
N PHE A 72 3.23 -2.36 -4.71
CA PHE A 72 2.03 -2.11 -5.49
C PHE A 72 1.14 -3.30 -5.25
N ARG A 73 -0.07 -3.05 -4.76
CA ARG A 73 -1.00 -4.13 -4.48
C ARG A 73 -2.39 -3.78 -5.00
N LEU A 74 -2.94 -4.69 -5.80
CA LEU A 74 -4.36 -4.78 -6.07
C LEU A 74 -5.03 -5.56 -4.92
N ALA A 75 -5.26 -4.93 -3.78
CA ALA A 75 -6.19 -5.46 -2.76
C ALA A 75 -7.61 -5.15 -3.26
N GLY A 76 -7.97 -5.77 -4.37
CA GLY A 76 -9.20 -5.53 -5.10
C GLY A 76 -9.83 -6.86 -5.47
N GLY A 77 -10.24 -7.62 -4.46
CA GLY A 77 -11.37 -8.53 -4.64
C GLY A 77 -12.63 -7.69 -4.47
N SER A 78 -13.68 -7.96 -5.24
CA SER A 78 -15.01 -7.35 -5.09
C SER A 78 -15.74 -7.78 -3.81
N SER A 79 -14.99 -8.28 -2.81
CA SER A 79 -15.48 -9.12 -1.72
C SER A 79 -15.18 -8.44 -0.39
N PHE A 80 -16.21 -8.30 0.44
CA PHE A 80 -16.18 -7.65 1.75
C PHE A 80 -15.32 -8.44 2.78
N ASN A 81 -14.95 -7.81 3.90
CA ASN A 81 -14.38 -8.47 5.09
C ASN A 81 -13.00 -9.14 4.96
N ASN A 82 -12.12 -8.66 4.08
CA ASN A 82 -10.71 -9.07 4.07
C ASN A 82 -9.84 -8.07 4.86
N HIS A 83 -8.82 -8.56 5.57
CA HIS A 83 -7.99 -7.75 6.47
C HIS A 83 -6.48 -7.99 6.30
N ILE A 84 -5.70 -6.91 6.42
CA ILE A 84 -4.24 -6.94 6.54
C ILE A 84 -3.89 -6.15 7.80
N GLY A 85 -3.39 -6.82 8.84
CA GLY A 85 -3.23 -6.21 10.16
C GLY A 85 -2.10 -5.18 10.27
N ILE A 86 -0.87 -5.61 10.03
CA ILE A 86 0.30 -4.73 10.11
C ILE A 86 1.17 -4.93 8.88
N PHE A 87 1.38 -3.83 8.16
CA PHE A 87 2.41 -3.71 7.16
C PHE A 87 3.29 -2.50 7.49
N GLY A 88 4.61 -2.70 7.41
CA GLY A 88 5.61 -1.71 7.84
C GLY A 88 5.46 -0.34 7.18
N SER A 89 6.24 0.64 7.65
CA SER A 89 6.16 2.03 7.18
C SER A 89 6.49 2.20 5.69
N GLN A 90 5.82 3.14 5.02
CA GLN A 90 6.11 3.51 3.63
C GLN A 90 6.93 4.80 3.58
N PHE A 91 7.95 4.84 2.73
CA PHE A 91 8.70 6.05 2.40
C PHE A 91 8.40 6.45 0.96
N GLN A 92 7.97 7.70 0.74
CA GLN A 92 7.59 8.24 -0.57
C GLN A 92 8.52 9.39 -1.00
N ASN A 93 8.87 9.42 -2.29
CA ASN A 93 9.96 10.22 -2.85
C ASN A 93 9.61 10.94 -4.17
N SER A 94 8.33 11.20 -4.50
CA SER A 94 8.00 11.95 -5.73
C SER A 94 6.94 13.04 -5.55
N GLY A 95 6.90 13.99 -6.48
CA GLY A 95 6.32 15.33 -6.30
C GLY A 95 4.80 15.45 -6.35
N ASN A 96 4.09 14.54 -7.03
CA ASN A 96 2.62 14.44 -7.04
C ASN A 96 2.26 12.97 -6.94
N GLU A 97 1.65 12.54 -5.83
CA GLU A 97 1.40 11.12 -5.61
C GLU A 97 -0.03 10.83 -5.18
N ILE A 98 -0.56 9.78 -5.81
CA ILE A 98 -1.61 8.93 -5.27
C ILE A 98 -0.90 7.93 -4.36
N ILE A 99 -1.25 7.91 -3.07
CA ILE A 99 -0.61 7.04 -2.09
C ILE A 99 -1.50 5.83 -1.82
N TYR A 100 -0.95 4.64 -2.06
CA TYR A 100 -1.58 3.37 -1.72
C TYR A 100 -1.10 2.88 -0.36
N THR A 101 -1.98 2.86 0.64
CA THR A 101 -1.68 2.65 2.06
C THR A 101 -2.07 1.25 2.56
N TYR A 102 -3.04 0.56 1.95
CA TYR A 102 -3.53 -0.81 2.25
C TYR A 102 -2.76 -1.62 3.32
N GLY A 103 -3.21 -1.57 4.59
CA GLY A 103 -2.59 -2.28 5.73
C GLY A 103 -1.37 -1.59 6.37
N LYS A 104 -0.88 -0.49 5.79
CA LYS A 104 0.13 0.40 6.37
C LYS A 104 -0.53 1.53 7.13
N ARG A 105 -0.05 1.72 8.35
CA ARG A 105 -0.58 2.74 9.27
C ARG A 105 0.16 4.07 9.21
N ILE A 106 1.41 4.09 8.71
CA ILE A 106 2.25 5.28 8.69
C ILE A 106 2.99 5.42 7.35
N VAL A 107 2.89 6.61 6.75
CA VAL A 107 3.58 7.02 5.52
C VAL A 107 4.48 8.22 5.82
N PHE A 108 5.74 8.14 5.38
CA PHE A 108 6.72 9.20 5.47
C PHE A 108 6.97 9.82 4.08
N ILE A 109 6.77 11.12 3.96
CA ILE A 109 7.10 11.89 2.75
C ILE A 109 8.51 12.46 2.93
N THR A 110 9.42 12.13 2.03
CA THR A 110 10.85 12.49 2.14
C THR A 110 11.34 13.44 1.02
N SER A 111 10.44 13.88 0.14
CA SER A 111 10.63 14.93 -0.87
C SER A 111 9.37 15.81 -0.92
N PRO A 112 9.44 17.10 -1.30
CA PRO A 112 8.23 17.93 -1.40
C PRO A 112 7.18 17.27 -2.30
N THR A 113 6.01 16.96 -1.75
CA THR A 113 4.96 16.17 -2.42
C THR A 113 3.58 16.78 -2.22
N MET A 114 2.80 16.88 -3.30
CA MET A 114 1.34 17.08 -3.24
C MET A 114 0.66 15.71 -3.24
N VAL A 115 0.07 15.34 -2.11
CA VAL A 115 -0.71 14.12 -1.97
C VAL A 115 -2.14 14.41 -2.43
N SER A 116 -2.57 13.76 -3.52
CA SER A 116 -3.88 14.05 -4.14
C SER A 116 -4.95 12.99 -3.88
N GLN A 117 -4.53 11.81 -3.45
CA GLN A 117 -5.45 10.72 -3.13
C GLN A 117 -4.78 9.69 -2.22
N LEU A 118 -5.56 9.11 -1.31
CA LEU A 118 -5.18 7.95 -0.52
C LEU A 118 -6.04 6.76 -0.91
N PHE A 119 -5.42 5.60 -1.02
CA PHE A 119 -6.08 4.33 -1.28
C PHE A 119 -5.77 3.34 -0.18
N GLY A 120 -6.78 2.87 0.53
CA GLY A 120 -6.68 1.94 1.64
C GLY A 120 -7.93 1.08 1.76
N MET A 121 -7.97 0.14 2.70
CA MET A 121 -9.20 -0.60 2.98
C MET A 121 -10.16 0.31 3.74
N VAL A 122 -11.46 0.20 3.47
CA VAL A 122 -12.46 0.95 4.23
C VAL A 122 -12.35 0.60 5.71
N GLY A 123 -12.27 1.61 6.56
CA GLY A 123 -12.03 1.49 8.01
C GLY A 123 -10.56 1.64 8.43
N ASP A 124 -9.60 1.57 7.51
CA ASP A 124 -8.18 1.75 7.84
C ASP A 124 -7.89 3.16 8.37
N LEU A 125 -7.01 3.22 9.38
CA LEU A 125 -6.38 4.46 9.83
C LEU A 125 -5.00 4.61 9.20
N VAL A 126 -4.80 5.70 8.49
CA VAL A 126 -3.54 6.06 7.83
C VAL A 126 -3.01 7.34 8.46
N THR A 127 -1.75 7.35 8.87
CA THR A 127 -1.05 8.55 9.31
C THR A 127 0.01 8.94 8.30
N ILE A 128 0.06 10.21 7.90
CA ILE A 128 1.05 10.75 6.98
C ILE A 128 1.90 11.76 7.73
N ILE A 129 3.22 11.66 7.61
CA ILE A 129 4.19 12.55 8.23
C ILE A 129 5.12 13.05 7.14
N SER A 130 5.16 14.36 6.91
CA SER A 130 6.19 14.95 6.05
C SER A 130 7.50 15.09 6.81
N LYS A 131 8.60 14.62 6.23
CA LYS A 131 9.97 14.83 6.73
C LYS A 131 10.66 16.03 6.08
N VAL A 132 9.97 16.72 5.17
CA VAL A 132 10.46 17.88 4.44
C VAL A 132 9.42 18.99 4.39
N GLU A 133 9.85 20.18 4.01
CA GLU A 133 8.95 21.31 3.77
C GLU A 133 8.34 21.25 2.36
N GLY A 134 7.33 22.09 2.10
CA GLY A 134 6.70 22.19 0.77
C GLY A 134 5.82 21.00 0.37
N SER A 135 5.37 20.18 1.33
CA SER A 135 4.40 19.11 1.08
C SER A 135 2.98 19.55 1.40
N PHE A 136 2.00 19.01 0.69
CA PHE A 136 0.60 19.41 0.77
C PHE A 136 -0.32 18.19 0.67
N LEU A 137 -1.48 18.29 1.31
CA LEU A 137 -2.61 17.37 1.14
C LEU A 137 -3.67 18.10 0.32
N ALA A 138 -3.84 17.70 -0.94
CA ALA A 138 -4.79 18.34 -1.85
C ALA A 138 -6.22 17.98 -1.46
N TYR A 139 -7.02 18.98 -1.12
CA TYR A 139 -8.42 18.74 -0.81
C TYR A 139 -9.20 18.32 -2.05
N SER A 140 -10.07 17.32 -1.88
CA SER A 140 -11.11 16.94 -2.83
C SER A 140 -12.27 16.33 -2.06
N SER A 141 -13.50 16.70 -2.40
CA SER A 141 -14.71 16.22 -1.72
C SER A 141 -14.95 14.71 -1.84
N ASP A 142 -14.23 14.04 -2.74
CA ASP A 142 -14.34 12.61 -3.06
C ASP A 142 -13.03 11.82 -2.89
N LYS A 143 -11.91 12.46 -2.52
CA LYS A 143 -10.58 11.80 -2.40
C LYS A 143 -9.93 12.03 -1.05
N ILE A 144 -9.56 13.27 -0.74
CA ILE A 144 -8.98 13.66 0.55
C ILE A 144 -9.83 14.78 1.13
N ILE A 145 -10.62 14.43 2.13
CA ILE A 145 -11.48 15.36 2.86
C ILE A 145 -10.68 15.83 4.07
N THR A 146 -10.17 17.07 4.01
CA THR A 146 -9.49 17.71 5.15
C THR A 146 -10.53 18.30 6.10
N THR A 147 -10.15 18.45 7.37
CA THR A 147 -11.02 19.02 8.42
C THR A 147 -11.57 20.41 8.07
N ASN A 148 -10.77 21.22 7.37
CA ASN A 148 -11.11 22.59 6.99
C ASN A 148 -11.66 22.72 5.56
N GLY A 149 -11.90 21.61 4.85
CA GLY A 149 -12.42 21.64 3.48
C GLY A 149 -11.52 22.36 2.46
N SER A 150 -10.20 22.39 2.70
CA SER A 150 -9.24 23.10 1.86
C SER A 150 -7.89 22.37 1.82
N THR A 151 -7.11 22.63 0.76
CA THR A 151 -5.76 22.05 0.61
C THR A 151 -4.89 22.46 1.79
N LEU A 152 -4.28 21.47 2.42
CA LEU A 152 -3.56 21.65 3.67
C LEU A 152 -2.05 21.61 3.43
N ALA A 153 -1.35 22.68 3.80
CA ALA A 153 0.10 22.67 3.86
C ALA A 153 0.57 21.81 5.04
N MET A 154 1.44 20.83 4.78
CA MET A 154 1.95 19.95 5.81
C MET A 154 3.11 20.60 6.55
N ILE A 155 3.06 20.58 7.87
CA ILE A 155 4.17 20.98 8.74
C ILE A 155 5.13 19.80 8.87
N LYS A 156 6.42 20.05 8.65
CA LYS A 156 7.47 19.04 8.80
C LYS A 156 7.43 18.41 10.20
N GLY A 157 7.35 17.09 10.23
CA GLY A 157 7.33 16.26 11.45
C GLY A 157 5.95 16.08 12.08
N VAL A 158 4.93 16.81 11.64
CA VAL A 158 3.57 16.71 12.20
C VAL A 158 2.81 15.53 11.56
N PRO A 159 2.16 14.67 12.37
CA PRO A 159 1.33 13.59 11.86
C PRO A 159 -0.06 14.09 11.46
N TYR A 160 -0.54 13.63 10.30
CA TYR A 160 -1.89 13.85 9.79
C TYR A 160 -2.59 12.50 9.64
N THR A 161 -3.63 12.25 10.42
CA THR A 161 -4.33 10.96 10.42
C THR A 161 -5.63 11.03 9.62
N PHE A 162 -5.90 9.98 8.86
CA PHE A 162 -7.07 9.82 8.01
C PHE A 162 -7.74 8.48 8.28
N ILE A 163 -9.06 8.45 8.21
CA ILE A 163 -9.85 7.23 8.12
C ILE A 163 -10.30 7.03 6.66
N MET A 164 -10.09 5.82 6.14
CA MET A 164 -10.60 5.43 4.84
C MET A 164 -12.10 5.18 4.92
N ILE A 165 -12.92 6.05 4.32
CA ILE A 165 -14.39 5.95 4.37
C ILE A 165 -14.98 5.25 3.15
N ALA A 166 -14.24 5.23 2.04
CA ALA A 166 -14.54 4.46 0.84
C ALA A 166 -13.24 4.11 0.11
N ASN A 167 -13.32 3.23 -0.91
CA ASN A 167 -12.16 2.94 -1.75
C ASN A 167 -11.71 4.22 -2.49
N GLY A 168 -10.53 4.72 -2.15
CA GLY A 168 -9.99 5.95 -2.74
C GLY A 168 -10.48 7.26 -2.10
N THR A 169 -11.27 7.18 -1.01
CA THR A 169 -11.76 8.34 -0.25
C THR A 169 -11.32 8.25 1.22
N ALA A 170 -10.57 9.24 1.66
CA ALA A 170 -10.05 9.36 3.02
C ALA A 170 -10.51 10.67 3.66
N ALA A 171 -10.98 10.59 4.90
CA ALA A 171 -11.37 11.76 5.70
C ALA A 171 -10.38 11.97 6.85
N GLN A 172 -9.91 13.20 7.02
CA GLN A 172 -9.02 13.56 8.12
C GLN A 172 -9.75 13.40 9.46
N LYS A 173 -9.07 12.80 10.42
CA LYS A 173 -9.55 12.59 11.80
C LYS A 173 -9.03 13.67 12.73
#